data_AF-A0A7S4LHG7-F1
#
_entry.id   AF-A0A7S4LHG7-F1
#
_cell.length_a   1.000
_cell.length_b   1.000
_cell.length_c   1.000
_cell.angle_alpha   90.00
_cell.angle_beta   90.00
_cell.angle_gamma   90.00
#
_symmetry.space_group_name_H-M   'P 1'
#
loop_
_entity.id
_entity.type
_entity.pdbx_description
1 polymer ?
#
loop_
_entity_poly.entity_id
_entity_poly.type
_entity_poly.pdbx_seq_one_letter_code
_entity_poly.pdbx_strand_id
1 'polypeptide(L)'
;AAANAACRLETYHGGLHCCKHRWFLTDRAQAPLIPERVDAYFLKWRYYFQEYAPAAPATPASHRHLHHWVFLIDADVNDYEEDNARYGTPSVGKLTARLTGKDIGLEDVPDRFSAITFYVMTPHCHAPSCIREEFWNADTGELICNVTARYGSPDFGPLSMPFNEANYIAIPPCLFGHQAGLRGPVTISPSTNITAIKYFNNTFRHLGQMAQWTGLMKYDTDPF
;
A
#
# COMPACT_ATOMS: atom_id res chain seq x y z
N ALA A 1 3.33 12.32 -38.58
CA ALA A 1 3.60 12.71 -37.19
C ALA A 1 4.70 11.80 -36.66
N ALA A 2 5.69 12.32 -35.95
CA ALA A 2 6.72 11.48 -35.32
C ALA A 2 6.08 10.66 -34.19
N ALA A 3 6.39 9.36 -34.13
CA ALA A 3 5.93 8.48 -33.06
C ALA A 3 6.54 8.93 -31.71
N ASN A 4 5.78 8.83 -30.62
CA ASN A 4 6.28 9.14 -29.28
C ASN A 4 7.22 8.02 -28.82
N ALA A 5 8.49 8.11 -29.22
CA ALA A 5 9.51 7.12 -28.89
C ALA A 5 9.75 6.97 -27.38
N ALA A 6 9.38 7.99 -26.57
CA ALA A 6 9.54 7.94 -25.12
C ALA A 6 8.45 7.09 -24.43
N CYS A 7 7.24 7.03 -25.00
CA CYS A 7 6.08 6.43 -24.34
C CYS A 7 5.30 5.50 -25.29
N ARG A 8 5.97 4.48 -25.83
CA ARG A 8 5.32 3.44 -26.63
C ARG A 8 4.83 2.30 -25.74
N LEU A 9 3.55 1.95 -25.86
CA LEU A 9 2.93 0.88 -25.07
C LEU A 9 3.64 -0.48 -25.18
N GLU A 10 4.21 -0.78 -26.35
CA GLU A 10 4.91 -2.05 -26.60
C GLU A 10 6.24 -2.16 -25.83
N THR A 11 6.84 -1.04 -25.45
CA THR A 11 8.15 -0.97 -24.78
C THR A 11 8.09 -0.27 -23.42
N TYR A 12 6.90 0.18 -23.00
CA TYR A 12 6.70 0.83 -21.71
C TYR A 12 6.61 -0.23 -20.62
N HIS A 13 7.54 -0.17 -19.67
CA HIS A 13 7.70 -1.11 -18.56
C HIS A 13 7.43 -0.48 -17.18
N GLY A 14 6.64 0.60 -17.14
CA GLY A 14 6.39 1.37 -15.93
C GLY A 14 7.20 2.66 -15.85
N GLY A 15 6.93 3.45 -14.81
CA GLY A 15 7.59 4.71 -14.48
C GLY A 15 6.72 5.94 -14.74
N LEU A 16 6.78 6.91 -13.83
CA LEU A 16 6.01 8.16 -13.96
C LEU A 16 6.45 9.05 -15.13
N HIS A 17 7.57 8.75 -15.79
CA HIS A 17 8.12 9.62 -16.82
C HIS A 17 7.15 9.80 -18.00
N CYS A 18 6.36 8.77 -18.31
CA CYS A 18 5.32 8.82 -19.35
C CYS A 18 3.93 9.22 -18.85
N CYS A 19 3.74 9.28 -17.53
CA CYS A 19 2.46 9.50 -16.86
C CYS A 19 2.41 10.84 -16.13
N LYS A 20 3.02 11.90 -16.69
CA LYS A 20 2.83 13.26 -16.16
C LYS A 20 1.38 13.70 -16.35
N HIS A 21 0.92 14.62 -15.49
CA HIS A 21 -0.44 15.17 -15.60
C HIS A 21 -0.75 15.61 -17.05
N ARG A 22 -1.87 15.12 -17.61
CA ARG A 22 -2.34 15.32 -19.00
C ARG A 22 -1.52 14.65 -20.10
N TRP A 23 -0.57 13.80 -19.76
CA TRP A 23 0.13 12.97 -20.74
C TRP A 23 -0.62 11.66 -20.90
N PHE A 24 -0.75 11.22 -22.14
CA PHE A 24 -1.32 9.92 -22.47
C PHE A 24 -0.20 9.04 -23.01
N LEU A 25 -0.21 7.78 -22.60
CA LEU A 25 0.68 6.75 -23.12
C LEU A 25 0.43 6.47 -24.62
N THR A 26 -0.74 6.87 -25.14
CA THR A 26 -1.12 6.68 -26.53
C THR A 26 -0.73 7.86 -27.42
N ASP A 27 -0.25 7.55 -28.61
CA ASP A 27 0.02 8.52 -29.67
C ASP A 27 -1.27 9.08 -30.27
N ARG A 28 -1.20 10.25 -30.90
CA ARG A 28 -2.33 10.85 -31.64
C ARG A 28 -2.90 9.92 -32.71
N ALA A 29 -2.07 9.09 -33.33
CA ALA A 29 -2.49 8.09 -34.31
C ALA A 29 -3.27 6.92 -33.68
N GLN A 30 -3.09 6.68 -32.37
CA GLN A 30 -3.79 5.65 -31.60
C GLN A 30 -5.09 6.18 -30.98
N ALA A 31 -5.37 7.49 -31.05
CA ALA A 31 -6.63 8.05 -30.53
C ALA A 31 -7.89 7.36 -31.08
N PRO A 32 -7.99 6.97 -32.38
CA PRO A 32 -9.13 6.22 -32.88
C PRO A 32 -9.25 4.78 -32.35
N LEU A 33 -8.18 4.23 -31.75
CA LEU A 33 -8.18 2.89 -31.14
C LEU A 33 -8.66 2.92 -29.69
N ILE A 34 -8.71 4.10 -29.07
CA ILE A 34 -9.27 4.27 -27.73
C ILE A 34 -10.78 4.19 -27.87
N PRO A 35 -11.43 3.14 -27.34
CA PRO A 35 -12.87 3.01 -27.48
C PRO A 35 -13.56 4.17 -26.78
N GLU A 36 -14.60 4.72 -27.39
CA GLU A 36 -15.47 5.72 -26.75
C GLU A 36 -16.32 5.02 -25.69
N ARG A 37 -15.68 4.71 -24.56
CA ARG A 37 -16.27 4.07 -23.39
C ARG A 37 -16.13 5.00 -22.21
N VAL A 38 -17.19 5.05 -21.41
CA VAL A 38 -17.16 5.72 -20.12
C VAL A 38 -16.73 4.68 -19.09
N ASP A 39 -15.55 4.88 -18.49
CA ASP A 39 -15.15 4.12 -17.32
C ASP A 39 -15.93 4.63 -16.11
N ALA A 40 -16.85 3.81 -15.60
CA ALA A 40 -17.58 4.09 -14.38
C ALA A 40 -16.90 3.41 -13.19
N TYR A 41 -16.44 4.20 -12.23
CA TYR A 41 -15.88 3.71 -10.97
C TYR A 41 -16.74 4.16 -9.79
N PHE A 42 -16.75 3.35 -8.74
CA PHE A 42 -17.50 3.63 -7.52
C PHE A 42 -16.54 3.64 -6.35
N LEU A 43 -16.66 4.64 -5.48
CA LEU A 43 -15.90 4.74 -4.25
C LEU A 43 -16.86 4.61 -3.08
N LYS A 44 -16.49 3.76 -2.12
CA LYS A 44 -17.23 3.59 -0.87
C LYS A 44 -16.30 3.90 0.29
N TRP A 45 -16.78 4.76 1.18
CA TRP A 45 -16.02 5.19 2.34
C TRP A 45 -16.77 4.81 3.61
N ARG A 46 -16.02 4.39 4.63
CA ARG A 46 -16.52 4.27 5.99
C ARG A 46 -15.60 5.07 6.89
N TYR A 47 -16.18 6.02 7.61
CA TYR A 47 -15.46 6.85 8.55
C TYR A 47 -15.77 6.38 9.96
N TYR A 48 -14.71 6.16 10.73
CA TYR A 48 -14.78 5.97 12.16
C TYR A 48 -14.20 7.21 12.80
N PHE A 49 -14.88 7.77 13.79
CA PHE A 49 -14.40 8.92 14.53
C PHE A 49 -14.65 8.72 16.01
N GLN A 50 -13.82 9.39 16.81
CA GLN A 50 -13.99 9.52 18.25
C GLN A 50 -13.87 11.00 18.59
N GLU A 51 -14.71 11.49 19.50
CA GLU A 51 -14.58 12.86 19.98
C GLU A 51 -13.29 13.04 20.78
N TYR A 52 -12.57 14.11 20.47
CA TYR A 52 -11.36 14.47 21.19
C TYR A 52 -11.71 15.07 22.55
N ALA A 53 -11.14 14.50 23.61
CA ALA A 53 -11.15 15.06 24.94
C ALA A 53 -9.75 15.60 25.24
N PRO A 54 -9.59 16.90 25.51
CA PRO A 54 -8.29 17.48 25.83
C PRO A 54 -7.76 16.92 27.16
N ALA A 55 -6.44 17.04 27.34
CA ALA A 55 -5.82 16.71 28.60
C ALA A 55 -6.38 17.61 29.73
N ALA A 56 -6.60 17.03 30.89
CA ALA A 56 -6.95 17.71 32.13
C ALA A 56 -5.89 17.37 33.21
N PRO A 57 -5.83 18.11 34.34
CA PRO A 57 -4.76 17.92 35.33
C PRO A 57 -4.58 16.48 35.84
N ALA A 58 -5.65 15.67 35.82
CA ALA A 58 -5.64 14.28 36.28
C ALA A 58 -5.77 13.24 35.16
N THR A 59 -5.97 13.65 33.91
CA THR A 59 -6.26 12.74 32.79
C THR A 59 -5.56 13.18 31.51
N PRO A 60 -4.79 12.29 30.85
CA PRO A 60 -4.22 12.61 29.54
C PRO A 60 -5.34 12.82 28.50
N ALA A 61 -4.98 13.41 27.36
CA ALA A 61 -5.92 13.54 26.24
C ALA A 61 -6.42 12.16 25.77
N SER A 62 -7.63 12.10 25.21
CA SER A 62 -8.22 10.83 24.76
C SER A 62 -7.53 10.22 23.54
N HIS A 63 -6.71 11.00 22.83
CA HIS A 63 -6.00 10.58 21.62
C HIS A 63 -4.49 10.73 21.81
N ARG A 64 -3.75 9.90 21.07
CA ARG A 64 -2.30 10.00 20.97
C ARG A 64 -1.94 10.74 19.70
N HIS A 65 -0.91 11.57 19.77
CA HIS A 65 -0.26 12.02 18.56
C HIS A 65 0.42 10.83 17.88
N LEU A 66 0.22 10.70 16.58
CA LEU A 66 0.82 9.65 15.76
C LEU A 66 1.37 10.30 14.50
N HIS A 67 2.56 9.86 14.12
CA HIS A 67 3.25 10.31 12.94
C HIS A 67 2.95 9.37 11.78
N HIS A 68 2.86 9.95 10.59
CA HIS A 68 2.71 9.18 9.37
C HIS A 68 4.08 8.63 8.92
N TRP A 69 4.04 7.55 8.15
CA TRP A 69 5.21 7.01 7.48
C TRP A 69 4.74 6.40 6.15
N VAL A 70 5.60 6.45 5.14
CA VAL A 70 5.29 5.89 3.83
C VAL A 70 6.55 5.54 3.06
N PHE A 71 6.59 4.36 2.47
CA PHE A 71 7.58 4.02 1.44
C PHE A 71 7.01 3.07 0.41
N LEU A 72 7.68 3.02 -0.74
CA LEU A 72 7.36 2.08 -1.81
C LEU A 72 8.39 0.97 -1.86
N ILE A 73 7.92 -0.27 -2.05
CA ILE A 73 8.79 -1.44 -2.21
C ILE A 73 9.68 -1.29 -3.46
N ASP A 74 9.19 -0.55 -4.48
CA ASP A 74 9.96 -0.11 -5.64
C ASP A 74 9.90 1.41 -5.78
N ALA A 75 10.72 2.09 -4.96
CA ALA A 75 10.71 3.53 -4.80
C ALA A 75 11.21 4.30 -6.04
N ASP A 76 12.03 3.70 -6.88
CA ASP A 76 12.62 4.38 -8.04
C ASP A 76 11.64 4.50 -9.21
N VAL A 77 10.61 3.65 -9.24
CA VAL A 77 9.68 3.58 -10.37
C VAL A 77 8.31 4.19 -10.02
N ASN A 78 7.91 4.16 -8.74
CA ASN A 78 6.62 4.58 -8.17
C ASN A 78 5.38 3.86 -8.75
N ASP A 79 5.52 3.33 -9.97
CA ASP A 79 4.55 2.62 -10.76
C ASP A 79 5.32 1.69 -11.73
N TYR A 80 5.31 0.38 -11.54
CA TYR A 80 6.07 -0.57 -12.36
C TYR A 80 5.17 -1.43 -13.27
N GLU A 81 5.78 -2.10 -14.24
CA GLU A 81 5.14 -3.22 -14.94
C GLU A 81 5.41 -4.54 -14.21
N GLU A 82 4.37 -5.33 -14.01
CA GLU A 82 4.52 -6.74 -13.64
C GLU A 82 4.92 -7.54 -14.88
N ASP A 83 6.22 -7.83 -15.01
CA ASP A 83 6.76 -8.59 -16.14
C ASP A 83 6.67 -10.10 -15.89
N ASN A 84 6.03 -10.81 -16.82
CA ASN A 84 6.07 -12.28 -16.92
C ASN A 84 6.67 -12.66 -18.27
N ALA A 85 7.65 -13.56 -18.24
CA ALA A 85 8.19 -14.19 -19.44
C ALA A 85 7.11 -14.90 -20.32
N ARG A 86 5.94 -15.26 -19.76
CA ARG A 86 4.83 -15.94 -20.45
C ARG A 86 3.44 -15.55 -19.92
N TYR A 87 2.91 -14.42 -20.39
CA TYR A 87 1.51 -14.04 -20.14
C TYR A 87 0.50 -15.09 -20.64
N GLY A 88 -0.61 -15.21 -19.93
CA GLY A 88 -1.67 -16.22 -20.13
C GLY A 88 -1.44 -17.53 -19.37
N THR A 89 -0.24 -17.73 -18.80
CA THR A 89 0.04 -18.88 -17.93
C THR A 89 -0.07 -18.47 -16.46
N PRO A 90 -0.86 -19.20 -15.63
CA PRO A 90 -1.00 -18.90 -14.21
C PRO A 90 0.36 -18.75 -13.51
N SER A 91 0.60 -17.60 -12.89
CA SER A 91 1.83 -17.35 -12.14
C SER A 91 1.65 -16.29 -11.06
N VAL A 92 2.49 -16.37 -10.03
CA VAL A 92 2.55 -15.41 -8.94
C VAL A 92 3.93 -14.77 -8.95
N GLY A 93 3.96 -13.46 -9.13
CA GLY A 93 5.16 -12.65 -9.02
C GLY A 93 5.39 -12.19 -7.58
N LYS A 94 6.64 -11.75 -7.32
CA LYS A 94 7.06 -11.24 -6.02
C LYS A 94 7.99 -10.06 -6.21
N LEU A 95 7.74 -8.99 -5.47
CA LEU A 95 8.62 -7.84 -5.32
C LEU A 95 9.07 -7.74 -3.87
N THR A 96 10.31 -7.31 -3.61
CA THR A 96 10.87 -7.28 -2.26
C THR A 96 11.76 -6.07 -2.05
N ALA A 97 11.52 -5.37 -0.94
CA ALA A 97 12.38 -4.31 -0.44
C ALA A 97 13.08 -4.77 0.84
N ARG A 98 14.35 -4.39 0.96
CA ARG A 98 15.14 -4.57 2.17
C ARG A 98 15.63 -3.21 2.61
N LEU A 99 15.26 -2.82 3.81
CA LEU A 99 15.49 -1.49 4.35
C LEU A 99 15.70 -1.58 5.85
N THR A 100 16.14 -0.50 6.49
CA THR A 100 16.20 -0.43 7.94
C THR A 100 15.01 0.34 8.50
N GLY A 101 14.74 0.25 9.80
CA GLY A 101 13.65 0.96 10.46
C GLY A 101 13.67 2.47 10.22
N LYS A 102 14.84 3.10 10.09
CA LYS A 102 14.96 4.53 9.73
C LYS A 102 14.68 4.86 8.25
N ASP A 103 14.73 3.85 7.37
CA ASP A 103 14.61 4.03 5.92
C ASP A 103 13.16 3.82 5.42
N ILE A 104 12.20 3.49 6.30
CA ILE A 104 10.79 3.24 5.95
C ILE A 104 10.00 4.52 5.58
N GLY A 105 10.68 5.60 5.21
CA GLY A 105 10.06 6.89 4.88
C GLY A 105 9.29 7.50 6.05
N LEU A 106 9.99 7.61 7.19
CA LEU A 106 9.48 8.24 8.40
C LEU A 106 9.25 9.75 8.20
N GLU A 107 8.12 10.27 8.68
CA GLU A 107 7.84 11.71 8.69
C GLU A 107 8.06 12.30 10.10
N ASP A 108 8.28 13.63 10.15
CA ASP A 108 8.53 14.39 11.39
C ASP A 108 9.61 13.78 12.30
N VAL A 109 10.70 13.29 11.71
CA VAL A 109 11.75 12.56 12.42
C VAL A 109 12.41 13.47 13.46
N PRO A 110 12.38 13.13 14.76
CA PRO A 110 13.06 13.91 15.79
C PRO A 110 14.58 13.75 15.69
N ASP A 111 15.34 14.72 16.23
CA ASP A 111 16.81 14.69 16.23
C ASP A 111 17.40 13.40 16.83
N ARG A 112 16.69 12.82 17.81
CA ARG A 112 17.07 11.59 18.49
C ARG A 112 15.83 10.75 18.80
N PHE A 113 15.90 9.47 18.48
CA PHE A 113 14.93 8.44 18.85
C PHE A 113 15.63 7.09 18.85
N SER A 114 15.13 6.16 19.66
CA SER A 114 15.65 4.79 19.74
C SER A 114 14.62 3.73 19.41
N ALA A 115 13.34 4.11 19.34
CA ALA A 115 12.26 3.19 19.05
C ALA A 115 11.17 3.81 18.17
N ILE A 116 10.62 3.00 17.27
CA ILE A 116 9.49 3.30 16.41
C ILE A 116 8.39 2.29 16.73
N THR A 117 7.24 2.75 17.19
CA THR A 117 6.12 1.89 17.58
C THR A 117 4.94 2.05 16.62
N PHE A 118 4.57 0.98 15.92
CA PHE A 118 3.46 0.98 14.96
C PHE A 118 2.11 0.74 15.63
N TYR A 119 1.10 1.49 15.18
CA TYR A 119 -0.31 1.31 15.57
C TYR A 119 -1.20 0.95 14.38
N VAL A 120 -0.85 1.46 13.20
CA VAL A 120 -1.53 1.15 11.94
C VAL A 120 -0.48 0.89 10.88
N MET A 121 -0.63 -0.21 10.14
CA MET A 121 0.18 -0.52 8.97
C MET A 121 -0.75 -0.96 7.83
N THR A 122 -0.69 -0.24 6.72
CA THR A 122 -1.60 -0.39 5.59
C THR A 122 -0.76 -0.56 4.33
N PRO A 123 -0.84 -1.72 3.65
CA PRO A 123 -0.30 -1.85 2.32
C PRO A 123 -1.21 -1.17 1.30
N HIS A 124 -0.62 -0.78 0.19
CA HIS A 124 -1.32 -0.23 -0.96
C HIS A 124 -0.76 -0.87 -2.24
N CYS A 125 -1.68 -1.47 -2.98
CA CYS A 125 -1.40 -2.16 -4.23
C CYS A 125 -2.62 -2.03 -5.15
N HIS A 126 -2.40 -2.21 -6.44
CA HIS A 126 -3.45 -2.06 -7.44
C HIS A 126 -4.13 -3.39 -7.78
N ALA A 127 -5.44 -3.32 -8.00
CA ALA A 127 -6.23 -4.42 -8.54
C ALA A 127 -6.07 -4.50 -10.06
N PRO A 128 -6.30 -5.68 -10.69
CA PRO A 128 -6.67 -6.95 -10.07
C PRO A 128 -5.48 -7.83 -9.69
N SER A 129 -4.24 -7.36 -9.86
CA SER A 129 -3.07 -8.20 -9.64
C SER A 129 -2.73 -8.40 -8.16
N CYS A 130 -3.08 -7.45 -7.28
CA CYS A 130 -2.70 -7.56 -5.89
C CYS A 130 -3.26 -8.81 -5.20
N ILE A 131 -2.37 -9.64 -4.65
CA ILE A 131 -2.74 -10.83 -3.88
C ILE A 131 -2.56 -10.55 -2.39
N ARG A 132 -1.34 -10.19 -1.97
CA ARG A 132 -1.03 -9.88 -0.58
C ARG A 132 0.26 -9.10 -0.44
N GLU A 133 0.43 -8.46 0.70
CA GLU A 133 1.70 -7.86 1.11
C GLU A 133 2.07 -8.28 2.53
N GLU A 134 3.37 -8.42 2.76
CA GLU A 134 3.95 -8.83 4.03
C GLU A 134 5.04 -7.86 4.48
N PHE A 135 5.12 -7.65 5.79
CA PHE A 135 6.12 -6.82 6.45
C PHE A 135 6.78 -7.62 7.57
N TRP A 136 8.10 -7.78 7.50
CA TRP A 136 8.87 -8.65 8.38
C TRP A 136 9.94 -7.88 9.14
N ASN A 137 10.15 -8.26 10.39
CA ASN A 137 11.42 -8.02 11.08
C ASN A 137 12.42 -9.08 10.60
N ALA A 138 13.37 -8.67 9.78
CA ALA A 138 14.35 -9.57 9.17
C ALA A 138 15.45 -10.01 10.15
N ASP A 139 15.66 -9.29 11.26
CA ASP A 139 16.62 -9.68 12.29
C ASP A 139 16.12 -10.88 13.10
N THR A 140 14.81 -10.93 13.38
CA THR A 140 14.18 -11.98 14.20
C THR A 140 13.46 -13.04 13.38
N GLY A 141 13.17 -12.76 12.09
CA GLY A 141 12.31 -13.60 11.26
C GLY A 141 10.82 -13.48 11.60
N GLU A 142 10.43 -12.47 12.36
CA GLU A 142 9.05 -12.28 12.77
C GLU A 142 8.21 -11.58 11.68
N LEU A 143 7.06 -12.17 11.35
CA LEU A 143 6.05 -11.52 10.52
C LEU A 143 5.29 -10.48 11.36
N ILE A 144 5.49 -9.20 11.05
CA ILE A 144 4.83 -8.08 11.73
C ILE A 144 3.41 -7.93 11.21
N CYS A 145 3.24 -7.86 9.89
CA CYS A 145 1.96 -7.64 9.25
C CYS A 145 1.86 -8.43 7.94
N ASN A 146 0.71 -9.08 7.72
CA ASN A 146 0.35 -9.74 6.46
C ASN A 146 -1.08 -9.37 6.11
N VAL A 147 -1.24 -8.76 4.95
CA VAL A 147 -2.54 -8.35 4.43
C VAL A 147 -2.76 -9.01 3.10
N THR A 148 -3.81 -9.83 3.03
CA THR A 148 -4.29 -10.41 1.77
C THR A 148 -5.43 -9.55 1.25
N ALA A 149 -5.38 -9.20 -0.03
CA ALA A 149 -6.46 -8.49 -0.69
C ALA A 149 -7.68 -9.43 -0.79
N ARG A 150 -8.86 -8.92 -0.42
CA ARG A 150 -10.10 -9.71 -0.34
C ARG A 150 -11.17 -9.12 -1.23
N TYR A 151 -11.71 -9.94 -2.11
CA TYR A 151 -12.96 -9.64 -2.79
C TYR A 151 -14.15 -10.06 -1.92
N GLY A 152 -15.33 -9.54 -2.21
CA GLY A 152 -16.57 -10.03 -1.61
C GLY A 152 -16.69 -11.55 -1.77
N SER A 153 -17.05 -12.24 -0.68
CA SER A 153 -17.18 -13.70 -0.65
C SER A 153 -18.57 -14.11 -0.13
N PRO A 154 -19.22 -15.12 -0.72
CA PRO A 154 -20.45 -15.68 -0.18
C PRO A 154 -20.30 -16.24 1.24
N ASP A 155 -19.07 -16.55 1.67
CA ASP A 155 -18.77 -16.99 3.04
C ASP A 155 -19.07 -15.92 4.10
N PHE A 156 -19.09 -14.64 3.70
CA PHE A 156 -19.39 -13.50 4.57
C PHE A 156 -20.82 -12.94 4.36
N GLY A 157 -21.68 -13.66 3.64
CA GLY A 157 -23.06 -13.28 3.35
C GLY A 157 -23.31 -12.93 1.88
N PRO A 158 -24.49 -12.36 1.55
CA PRO A 158 -24.84 -12.03 0.17
C PRO A 158 -23.84 -11.05 -0.46
N LEU A 159 -23.49 -11.27 -1.73
CA LEU A 159 -22.58 -10.39 -2.50
C LEU A 159 -23.22 -9.05 -2.91
N SER A 160 -24.46 -8.80 -2.49
CA SER A 160 -25.14 -7.50 -2.56
C SER A 160 -25.02 -6.72 -1.25
N MET A 161 -24.47 -7.32 -0.19
CA MET A 161 -24.34 -6.68 1.11
C MET A 161 -23.24 -5.61 1.08
N PRO A 162 -23.48 -4.43 1.69
CA PRO A 162 -22.45 -3.42 1.84
C PRO A 162 -21.16 -3.99 2.44
N PHE A 163 -20.03 -3.74 1.76
CA PHE A 163 -18.68 -4.17 2.13
C PHE A 163 -18.39 -5.67 1.94
N ASN A 164 -19.28 -6.40 1.26
CA ASN A 164 -19.06 -7.76 0.77
C ASN A 164 -19.38 -7.90 -0.73
N GLU A 165 -19.38 -6.79 -1.47
CA GLU A 165 -19.70 -6.84 -2.88
C GLU A 165 -18.63 -7.54 -3.72
N ALA A 166 -19.07 -8.39 -4.66
CA ALA A 166 -18.18 -9.23 -5.48
C ALA A 166 -17.08 -8.43 -6.21
N ASN A 167 -17.40 -7.20 -6.61
CA ASN A 167 -16.54 -6.35 -7.44
C ASN A 167 -15.74 -5.32 -6.63
N TYR A 168 -15.81 -5.35 -5.29
CA TYR A 168 -15.01 -4.49 -4.43
C TYR A 168 -13.87 -5.30 -3.83
N ILE A 169 -12.67 -4.69 -3.83
CA ILE A 169 -11.48 -5.23 -3.19
C ILE A 169 -11.22 -4.49 -1.88
N ALA A 170 -10.95 -5.23 -0.82
CA ALA A 170 -10.56 -4.72 0.48
C ALA A 170 -9.12 -5.12 0.78
N ILE A 171 -8.31 -4.15 1.19
CA ILE A 171 -6.94 -4.35 1.68
C ILE A 171 -6.96 -3.89 3.15
N PRO A 172 -7.33 -4.76 4.10
CA PRO A 172 -7.51 -4.36 5.48
C PRO A 172 -6.16 -4.03 6.14
N PRO A 173 -6.04 -2.94 6.91
CA PRO A 173 -4.80 -2.63 7.60
C PRO A 173 -4.53 -3.60 8.75
N CYS A 174 -3.26 -3.77 9.11
CA CYS A 174 -2.90 -4.30 10.42
C CYS A 174 -3.09 -3.20 11.47
N LEU A 175 -3.95 -3.48 12.45
CA LEU A 175 -4.22 -2.60 13.58
C LEU A 175 -3.63 -3.21 14.85
N PHE A 176 -2.91 -2.39 15.61
CA PHE A 176 -2.28 -2.79 16.85
C PHE A 176 -2.84 -1.97 18.02
N GLY A 177 -3.04 -2.63 19.16
CA GLY A 177 -3.64 -2.02 20.33
C GLY A 177 -3.68 -2.97 21.52
N HIS A 178 -4.20 -2.48 22.64
CA HIS A 178 -4.31 -3.24 23.89
C HIS A 178 -5.74 -3.74 24.15
N GLN A 179 -6.67 -3.46 23.23
CA GLN A 179 -8.04 -3.94 23.29
C GLN A 179 -8.10 -5.44 22.99
N ALA A 180 -9.10 -6.12 23.56
CA ALA A 180 -9.32 -7.55 23.31
C ALA A 180 -9.46 -7.83 21.81
N GLY A 181 -8.75 -8.84 21.31
CA GLY A 181 -8.73 -9.23 19.90
C GLY A 181 -7.68 -8.52 19.05
N LEU A 182 -7.01 -7.47 19.55
CA LEU A 182 -5.88 -6.85 18.87
C LEU A 182 -4.54 -7.40 19.38
N ARG A 183 -3.58 -7.46 18.47
CA ARG A 183 -2.17 -7.66 18.81
C ARG A 183 -1.62 -6.37 19.41
N GLY A 184 -0.77 -6.48 20.43
CA GLY A 184 -0.08 -5.33 21.01
C GLY A 184 0.75 -4.54 19.97
N PRO A 185 0.95 -3.22 20.16
CA PRO A 185 1.82 -2.42 19.30
C PRO A 185 3.20 -3.04 19.13
N VAL A 186 3.72 -2.98 17.90
CA VAL A 186 5.03 -3.54 17.55
C VAL A 186 6.04 -2.41 17.56
N THR A 187 7.14 -2.60 18.29
CA THR A 187 8.22 -1.64 18.41
C THR A 187 9.48 -2.18 17.75
N ILE A 188 10.10 -1.38 16.89
CA ILE A 188 11.40 -1.66 16.25
C ILE A 188 12.40 -0.55 16.58
N SER A 189 13.70 -0.82 16.39
CA SER A 189 14.72 0.22 16.45
C SER A 189 14.97 0.84 15.07
N PRO A 190 15.61 2.02 15.00
CA PRO A 190 16.02 2.62 13.72
C PRO A 190 16.92 1.69 12.88
N SER A 191 17.68 0.80 13.53
CA SER A 191 18.60 -0.12 12.88
C SER A 191 17.99 -1.49 12.57
N THR A 192 16.75 -1.77 12.96
CA THR A 192 16.10 -3.06 12.68
C THR A 192 16.04 -3.29 11.18
N ASN A 193 16.52 -4.45 10.71
CA ASN A 193 16.39 -4.83 9.31
C ASN A 193 14.94 -5.23 9.02
N ILE A 194 14.38 -4.65 7.97
CA ILE A 194 13.01 -4.86 7.51
C ILE A 194 13.05 -5.55 6.16
N THR A 195 12.16 -6.51 5.96
CA THR A 195 11.83 -7.06 4.64
C THR A 195 10.36 -6.84 4.36
N ALA A 196 10.05 -6.07 3.31
CA ALA A 196 8.69 -5.87 2.82
C ALA A 196 8.52 -6.61 1.49
N ILE A 197 7.39 -7.30 1.31
CA ILE A 197 7.16 -8.17 0.16
C ILE A 197 5.75 -7.92 -0.38
N LYS A 198 5.63 -7.72 -1.69
CA LYS A 198 4.34 -7.82 -2.40
C LYS A 198 4.30 -9.10 -3.22
N TYR A 199 3.15 -9.76 -3.18
CA TYR A 199 2.79 -10.87 -4.05
C TYR A 199 1.67 -10.41 -5.00
N PHE A 200 1.81 -10.75 -6.27
CA PHE A 200 0.87 -10.33 -7.30
C PHE A 200 0.61 -11.43 -8.33
N ASN A 201 -0.58 -11.39 -8.91
CA ASN A 201 -0.99 -12.26 -9.99
C ASN A 201 -0.36 -11.78 -11.30
N ASN A 202 0.69 -12.47 -11.72
CA ASN A 202 1.45 -12.13 -12.91
C ASN A 202 0.99 -12.93 -14.15
N THR A 203 -0.23 -13.49 -14.11
CA THR A 203 -0.81 -14.25 -15.22
C THR A 203 -1.05 -13.36 -16.43
N PHE A 204 -1.44 -12.10 -16.20
CA PHE A 204 -1.72 -11.13 -17.24
C PHE A 204 -0.81 -9.92 -17.09
N ARG A 205 -0.56 -9.24 -18.22
CA ARG A 205 0.24 -8.02 -18.26
C ARG A 205 -0.51 -6.92 -17.53
N HIS A 206 0.09 -6.38 -16.48
CA HIS A 206 -0.44 -5.25 -15.72
C HIS A 206 0.57 -4.11 -15.73
N LEU A 207 0.15 -3.00 -16.32
CA LEU A 207 0.85 -1.72 -16.22
C LEU A 207 0.29 -0.96 -15.01
N GLY A 208 0.98 0.10 -14.60
CA GLY A 208 0.38 0.98 -13.64
C GLY A 208 0.53 0.47 -12.20
N GLN A 209 1.45 -0.44 -11.86
CA GLN A 209 1.41 -1.21 -10.60
C GLN A 209 2.14 -0.54 -9.44
N MET A 210 1.52 -0.56 -8.26
CA MET A 210 2.10 -0.02 -7.03
C MET A 210 2.31 -1.11 -5.97
N ALA A 211 3.32 -0.91 -5.13
CA ALA A 211 3.58 -1.66 -3.91
C ALA A 211 4.09 -0.67 -2.85
N GLN A 212 3.22 -0.28 -1.92
CA GLN A 212 3.51 0.76 -0.94
C GLN A 212 3.07 0.30 0.44
N TRP A 213 3.81 0.74 1.45
CA TRP A 213 3.38 0.68 2.84
C TRP A 213 3.21 2.09 3.38
N THR A 214 2.14 2.30 4.12
CA THR A 214 1.84 3.54 4.83
C THR A 214 1.22 3.21 6.19
N GLY A 215 1.30 4.12 7.16
CA GLY A 215 0.61 3.90 8.41
C GLY A 215 0.81 5.00 9.43
N LEU A 216 0.53 4.65 10.68
CA LEU A 216 0.63 5.55 11.83
C LEU A 216 1.51 4.90 12.90
N MET A 217 2.47 5.67 13.40
CA MET A 217 3.48 5.24 14.37
C MET A 217 3.78 6.33 15.41
N LYS A 218 4.54 5.96 16.45
CA LYS A 218 5.01 6.88 17.49
C LYS A 218 6.50 6.65 17.76
N TYR A 219 7.26 7.73 17.93
CA TYR A 219 8.62 7.69 18.43
C TYR A 219 8.66 7.57 19.96
N ASP A 220 9.66 6.92 20.52
CA ASP A 220 9.89 6.90 21.98
C ASP A 220 10.14 8.29 22.57
N THR A 221 10.63 9.22 21.76
CA THR A 221 10.93 10.61 22.13
C THR A 221 9.85 11.61 21.73
N ASP A 222 8.70 11.14 21.21
CA ASP A 222 7.57 12.01 20.88
C ASP A 222 7.06 12.72 22.15
N PRO A 223 7.07 14.07 22.18
CA PRO A 223 6.73 14.84 23.37
C PRO A 223 5.21 14.85 23.69
N PHE A 224 4.38 14.27 22.82
CA PHE A 224 2.92 14.25 22.94
C PHE A 224 2.35 12.88 23.39
#